data_AF-A0A060TA87-F1
#
_entry.id   AF-A0A060TA87-F1
#
_cell.length_a   1.000
_cell.length_b   1.000
_cell.length_c   1.000
_cell.angle_alpha   90.00
_cell.angle_beta   90.00
_cell.angle_gamma   90.00
#
_symmetry.space_group_name_H-M   'P 1'
#
loop_
_entity.id
_entity.type
_entity.pdbx_description
1 polymer ?
#
loop_
_entity_poly.entity_id
_entity_poly.type
_entity_poly.pdbx_seq_one_letter_code
_entity_poly.pdbx_strand_id
1 'polypeptide(L)'
;MSINYAIPDAPRFDGARGADRWIEELEEHLNYRGLTRDQDKVVMAAICLEGPVEQWFNDLMKSRTNTDQWTVSGPTEQLPSWQEFKHLIQSEYQQSKM
;
A
#
# COMPACT_ATOMS: atom_id res chain seq x y z
N MET A 1 18.20 13.47 1.05
CA MET A 1 17.38 13.59 -0.18
C MET A 1 15.98 13.18 0.23
N SER A 2 15.07 14.14 0.40
CA SER A 2 13.68 13.84 0.78
C SER A 2 12.93 13.48 -0.49
N ILE A 3 12.56 12.21 -0.64
CA ILE A 3 11.72 11.77 -1.76
C ILE A 3 10.36 12.43 -1.54
N ASN A 4 9.97 13.31 -2.45
CA ASN A 4 8.68 13.98 -2.42
C ASN A 4 7.64 12.96 -2.92
N TYR A 5 6.95 12.30 -1.99
CA TYR A 5 6.03 11.18 -2.25
C TYR A 5 4.67 11.60 -2.86
N ALA A 6 4.55 12.83 -3.34
CA ALA A 6 3.38 13.24 -4.11
C ALA A 6 3.45 12.57 -5.50
N ILE A 7 2.80 11.43 -5.68
CA ILE A 7 2.51 10.89 -7.02
C ILE A 7 1.13 11.40 -7.45
N PRO A 8 1.05 12.46 -8.29
CA PRO A 8 -0.22 13.01 -8.75
C PRO A 8 -1.05 12.04 -9.60
N ASP A 9 -0.49 10.90 -10.02
CA ASP A 9 -1.10 10.00 -11.03
C ASP A 9 -1.22 8.52 -10.60
N ALA A 10 -0.92 8.18 -9.34
CA ALA A 10 -1.07 6.80 -8.89
C ALA A 10 -2.55 6.47 -8.69
N PRO A 11 -3.02 5.28 -9.12
CA PRO A 11 -4.42 4.91 -8.96
C PRO A 11 -4.75 4.78 -7.47
N ARG A 12 -5.80 5.47 -7.01
CA ARG A 12 -6.30 5.40 -5.63
C ARG A 12 -7.16 4.16 -5.42
N PHE A 13 -7.18 3.65 -4.18
CA PHE A 13 -7.98 2.49 -3.78
C PHE A 13 -8.79 2.78 -2.53
N ASP A 14 -10.11 2.82 -2.71
CA ASP A 14 -11.12 3.03 -1.69
C ASP A 14 -11.85 1.73 -1.28
N GLY A 15 -11.47 0.59 -1.87
CA GLY A 15 -12.14 -0.69 -1.66
C GLY A 15 -13.40 -0.92 -2.51
N ALA A 16 -13.81 0.02 -3.38
CA ALA A 16 -14.97 -0.16 -4.26
C ALA A 16 -14.62 -0.93 -5.54
N ARG A 17 -13.48 -0.57 -6.15
CA ARG A 17 -12.90 -1.23 -7.35
C ARG A 17 -12.25 -2.57 -7.01
N GLY A 18 -12.12 -3.48 -7.97
CA GLY A 18 -11.48 -4.78 -7.73
C GLY A 18 -10.01 -4.64 -7.31
N ALA A 19 -9.62 -5.27 -6.19
CA ALA A 19 -8.25 -5.22 -5.67
C ALA A 19 -7.21 -5.68 -6.69
N ASP A 20 -7.50 -6.75 -7.44
CA ASP A 20 -6.59 -7.30 -8.45
C ASP A 20 -6.27 -6.30 -9.56
N ARG A 21 -7.32 -5.69 -10.13
CA ARG A 21 -7.17 -4.68 -11.17
C ARG A 21 -6.42 -3.45 -10.65
N TRP A 22 -6.65 -3.05 -9.40
CA TRP A 22 -5.91 -1.95 -8.81
C TRP A 22 -4.43 -2.26 -8.59
N ILE A 23 -4.12 -3.46 -8.09
CA ILE A 23 -2.73 -3.92 -7.93
C ILE A 23 -2.01 -3.90 -9.27
N GLU A 24 -2.64 -4.38 -10.34
CA GLU A 24 -2.06 -4.41 -11.68
C GLU A 24 -1.77 -2.99 -12.20
N GLU A 25 -2.76 -2.09 -12.17
CA GLU A 25 -2.59 -0.69 -12.58
C GLU A 25 -1.50 0.02 -11.76
N LEU A 26 -1.43 -0.26 -10.45
CA LEU A 26 -0.42 0.30 -9.56
C LEU A 26 0.98 -0.28 -9.88
N GLU A 27 1.09 -1.58 -10.08
CA GLU A 27 2.35 -2.25 -10.40
C GLU A 27 2.94 -1.75 -11.72
N GLU A 28 2.11 -1.57 -12.75
CA GLU A 28 2.51 -0.95 -14.01
C GLU A 28 3.03 0.48 -13.80
N HIS A 29 2.33 1.29 -13.01
CA HIS A 29 2.75 2.65 -12.69
C HIS A 29 4.10 2.68 -11.96
N LEU A 30 4.27 1.82 -10.96
CA LEU A 30 5.50 1.73 -10.17
C LEU A 30 6.68 1.26 -11.03
N ASN A 31 6.46 0.25 -11.87
CA ASN A 31 7.47 -0.24 -12.80
C ASN A 31 7.88 0.83 -13.82
N TYR A 32 6.92 1.59 -14.37
CA TYR A 32 7.20 2.71 -15.28
C TYR A 32 8.06 3.81 -14.63
N ARG A 33 7.88 4.05 -13.32
CA ARG A 33 8.68 5.00 -12.53
C ARG A 33 10.05 4.45 -12.12
N GLY A 34 10.36 3.18 -12.40
CA GLY A 34 11.61 2.53 -12.01
C GLY A 34 11.67 2.08 -10.55
N LEU A 35 10.52 1.97 -9.86
CA LEU A 35 10.44 1.46 -8.49
C LEU A 35 10.47 -0.07 -8.52
N THR A 36 11.64 -0.65 -8.22
CA THR A 36 11.85 -2.11 -8.28
C THR A 36 11.94 -2.78 -6.92
N ARG A 37 12.06 -2.02 -5.82
CA ARG A 37 12.12 -2.56 -4.47
C ARG A 37 10.72 -2.75 -3.91
N ASP A 38 10.48 -3.94 -3.37
CA ASP A 38 9.22 -4.31 -2.75
C ASP A 38 8.78 -3.32 -1.68
N GLN A 39 9.69 -2.90 -0.80
CA GLN A 39 9.38 -1.94 0.25
C GLN A 39 8.91 -0.61 -0.32
N ASP A 40 9.58 -0.09 -1.34
CA ASP A 40 9.19 1.17 -1.98
C ASP A 40 7.81 1.02 -2.63
N LYS A 41 7.54 -0.12 -3.28
CA LYS A 41 6.21 -0.42 -3.84
C LYS A 41 5.11 -0.42 -2.77
N VAL A 42 5.37 -1.03 -1.62
CA VAL A 42 4.40 -1.08 -0.51
C VAL A 42 4.19 0.30 0.11
N VAL A 43 5.24 1.09 0.29
CA VAL A 43 5.13 2.50 0.72
C VAL A 43 4.24 3.28 -0.25
N MET A 44 4.48 3.13 -1.56
CA MET A 44 3.66 3.79 -2.57
C MET A 44 2.21 3.32 -2.53
N ALA A 45 1.99 2.01 -2.40
CA ALA A 45 0.66 1.44 -2.33
C ALA A 45 -0.12 1.97 -1.12
N ALA A 46 0.53 2.04 0.05
CA ALA A 46 -0.04 2.58 1.28
C ALA A 46 -0.48 4.04 1.12
N ILE A 47 0.33 4.88 0.45
CA ILE A 47 -0.05 6.27 0.14
C ILE A 47 -1.29 6.33 -0.75
N CYS A 48 -1.52 5.32 -1.59
CA CYS A 48 -2.64 5.27 -2.54
C CYS A 48 -3.92 4.67 -1.96
N LEU A 49 -3.87 4.15 -0.72
CA LEU A 49 -5.06 3.70 -0.01
C LEU A 49 -5.85 4.90 0.48
N GLU A 50 -7.17 4.79 0.46
CA GLU A 50 -8.07 5.82 0.95
C GLU A 50 -9.19 5.22 1.82
N GLY A 51 -9.70 6.03 2.74
CA GLY A 51 -10.88 5.68 3.52
C GLY A 51 -10.68 4.46 4.44
N PRO A 52 -11.62 3.50 4.49
CA PRO A 52 -11.54 2.36 5.39
C PRO A 52 -10.31 1.48 5.17
N VAL A 53 -9.84 1.36 3.92
CA VAL A 53 -8.69 0.51 3.58
C VAL A 53 -7.38 1.15 4.06
N GLU A 54 -7.28 2.48 3.99
CA GLU A 54 -6.15 3.22 4.58
C GLU A 54 -6.09 3.01 6.09
N GLN A 55 -7.23 3.13 6.77
CA GLN A 55 -7.34 2.93 8.21
C GLN A 55 -6.93 1.51 8.62
N TRP A 56 -7.46 0.49 7.92
CA TRP A 56 -7.09 -0.91 8.12
C TRP A 56 -5.58 -1.13 7.97
N PHE A 57 -4.99 -0.61 6.89
CA PHE A 57 -3.56 -0.80 6.62
C PHE A 57 -2.70 -0.14 7.70
N ASN A 58 -3.09 1.06 8.15
CA ASN A 58 -2.42 1.73 9.26
C ASN A 58 -2.48 0.91 10.55
N ASP A 59 -3.64 0.30 10.88
CA ASP A 59 -3.79 -0.51 12.08
C ASP A 59 -3.03 -1.85 11.98
N LEU A 60 -3.00 -2.46 10.79
CA LEU A 60 -2.14 -3.62 10.48
C LEU A 60 -0.66 -3.28 10.71
N MET A 61 -0.22 -2.12 10.22
CA MET A 61 1.16 -1.69 10.37
C MET A 61 1.52 -1.39 11.82
N LYS A 62 0.66 -0.69 12.57
CA LYS A 62 0.84 -0.47 14.03
C LYS A 62 1.01 -1.79 14.79
N SER A 63 0.18 -2.81 14.46
CA SER A 63 0.28 -4.13 15.08
C SER A 63 1.60 -4.83 14.80
N ARG A 64 2.20 -4.61 13.62
CA ARG A 64 3.48 -5.21 13.23
C ARG A 64 4.67 -4.48 13.80
N THR A 65 4.61 -3.15 13.84
CA THR A 65 5.74 -2.31 14.22
C THR A 65 5.79 -2.02 15.72
N ASN A 66 4.71 -2.32 16.45
CA ASN A 66 4.54 -1.98 17.87
C ASN A 66 4.77 -0.47 18.12
N THR A 67 4.41 0.36 17.14
CA THR A 67 4.50 1.82 17.20
C THR A 67 3.11 2.42 17.05
N ASP A 68 2.81 3.45 17.86
CA ASP A 68 1.53 4.16 17.81
C ASP A 68 1.33 4.96 16.52
N GLN A 69 2.42 5.27 15.81
CA GLN A 69 2.40 5.97 14.54
C GLN A 69 3.29 5.24 13.53
N TRP A 70 2.66 4.56 12.56
CA TRP A 70 3.32 4.25 11.31
C TRP A 70 3.34 5.51 10.45
N THR A 71 4.51 5.87 9.92
CA THR A 71 4.62 6.92 8.92
C THR A 71 5.30 6.35 7.69
N VAL A 72 4.97 6.90 6.53
CA VAL A 72 5.59 6.63 5.23
C VAL A 72 7.13 6.81 5.26
N SER A 73 7.65 7.52 6.27
CA SER A 73 9.07 7.77 6.55
C SER A 73 9.70 6.83 7.59
N GLY A 74 8.95 5.82 8.07
CA GLY A 74 9.40 4.86 9.08
C GLY A 74 10.36 3.78 8.53
N PRO A 75 10.84 2.87 9.41
CA PRO A 75 11.74 1.78 9.00
C PRO A 75 11.02 0.84 8.02
N THR A 76 11.47 0.84 6.76
CA THR A 76 10.92 0.03 5.67
C THR A 76 11.16 -1.47 5.83
N GLU A 77 12.03 -1.88 6.76
CA GLU A 77 12.37 -3.27 7.07
C GLU A 77 11.20 -4.06 7.66
N GLN A 78 10.19 -3.38 8.20
CA GLN A 78 9.01 -3.99 8.83
C GLN A 78 7.79 -4.03 7.89
N LEU A 79 7.95 -3.53 6.66
CA LEU A 79 6.91 -3.60 5.64
C LEU A 79 6.80 -5.02 5.08
N PRO A 80 5.58 -5.48 4.76
CA PRO A 80 5.40 -6.74 4.04
C PRO A 80 6.15 -6.70 2.70
N SER A 81 6.49 -7.89 2.18
CA SER A 81 6.92 -7.99 0.78
C SER A 81 5.82 -7.52 -0.17
N TRP A 82 6.16 -7.21 -1.43
CA TRP A 82 5.15 -6.80 -2.40
C TRP A 82 4.12 -7.91 -2.63
N GLN A 83 4.57 -9.16 -2.68
CA GLN A 83 3.69 -10.32 -2.80
C GLN A 83 2.76 -10.49 -1.59
N GLU A 84 3.27 -10.31 -0.38
CA GLU A 84 2.48 -10.38 0.84
C GLU A 84 1.44 -9.26 0.90
N PHE A 85 1.81 -8.03 0.50
CA PHE A 85 0.88 -6.92 0.38
C PHE A 85 -0.30 -7.23 -0.56
N LYS A 86 -0.02 -7.82 -1.73
CA LYS A 86 -1.08 -8.25 -2.68
C LYS A 86 -2.07 -9.21 -2.02
N HIS A 87 -1.57 -10.20 -1.29
CA HIS A 87 -2.43 -11.15 -0.58
C HIS A 87 -3.25 -10.49 0.53
N LEU A 88 -2.64 -9.58 1.30
CA LEU A 88 -3.32 -8.86 2.38
C LEU A 88 -4.48 -8.01 1.84
N ILE A 89 -4.25 -7.22 0.80
CA ILE A 89 -5.29 -6.32 0.26
C ILE A 89 -6.39 -7.09 -0.47
N GLN A 90 -6.06 -8.22 -1.11
CA GLN A 90 -7.06 -9.13 -1.68
C GLN A 90 -7.95 -9.72 -0.58
N SER A 91 -7.36 -10.17 0.53
CA SER A 91 -8.11 -10.69 1.68
C SER A 91 -9.01 -9.61 2.28
N GLU A 92 -8.50 -8.39 2.47
CA GLU A 92 -9.28 -7.28 3.02
C GLU A 92 -10.46 -6.90 2.12
N TYR A 93 -10.23 -6.86 0.80
CA TYR A 93 -11.29 -6.59 -0.17
C TYR A 93 -12.39 -7.66 -0.15
N GLN A 94 -12.01 -8.94 -0.03
CA GLN A 94 -12.98 -10.04 0.09
C GLN A 94 -13.79 -9.97 1.38
N GLN A 95 -13.15 -9.63 2.51
CA GLN A 95 -13.82 -9.45 3.79
C GLN A 95 -14.78 -8.25 3.79
N SER A 96 -14.39 -7.15 3.15
CA SER A 96 -15.22 -5.94 3.02
C SER A 96 -16.43 -6.11 2.10
N LYS A 97 -16.49 -7.20 1.31
CA LYS A 97 -17.60 -7.54 0.40
C LYS A 97 -18.64 -8.47 1.04
N MET A 98 -18.36 -9.03 2.23
CA MET A 98 -19.27 -9.87 3.01
C MET A 98 -20.16 -9.02 3.93
#